data_AF-A0A949I5T6-F1
#
_entry.id   AF-A0A949I5T6-F1
#
_cell.length_a   1.000
_cell.length_b   1.000
_cell.length_c   1.000
_cell.angle_alpha   90.00
_cell.angle_beta   90.00
_cell.angle_gamma   90.00
#
_symmetry.space_group_name_H-M   'P 1'
#
loop_
_entity.id
_entity.type
_entity.pdbx_description
1 polymer ?
#
loop_
_entity_poly.entity_id
_entity_poly.type
_entity_poly.pdbx_seq_one_letter_code
_entity_poly.pdbx_strand_id
1 'polypeptide(L)'
;VYHQNEVEQSAFNFEHSSVEFLLRQFNDYEAQAKALMQAELALPAYESVLKCGHTFNLLDARGAISVTERAAYIGRIRNLAREVARSYYASRERLGFPMLGGADGSKAAA
;
A
#
# COMPACT_ATOMS: atom_id res chain seq x y z
N VAL A 1 -4.67 -3.22 -29.45
CA VAL A 1 -5.40 -3.49 -28.18
C VAL A 1 -5.22 -2.35 -27.18
N TYR A 2 -4.00 -1.96 -26.78
CA TYR A 2 -3.79 -0.97 -25.70
C TYR A 2 -3.89 0.51 -26.06
N HIS A 3 -3.92 0.88 -27.35
CA HIS A 3 -3.87 2.29 -27.75
C HIS A 3 -4.97 3.15 -27.09
N GLN A 4 -6.21 2.67 -27.08
CA GLN A 4 -7.31 3.39 -26.44
C GLN A 4 -7.09 3.55 -24.92
N ASN A 5 -6.69 2.48 -24.23
CA ASN A 5 -6.41 2.52 -22.80
C ASN A 5 -5.30 3.53 -22.47
N GLU A 6 -4.22 3.57 -23.25
CA GLU A 6 -3.13 4.53 -23.02
C GLU A 6 -3.57 5.98 -23.21
N VAL A 7 -4.41 6.27 -24.22
CA VAL A 7 -4.97 7.61 -24.44
C VAL A 7 -5.85 8.02 -23.26
N GLU A 8 -6.78 7.16 -22.86
CA GLU A 8 -7.72 7.44 -21.76
C GLU A 8 -7.00 7.58 -20.40
N GLN A 9 -6.07 6.68 -20.10
CA GLN A 9 -5.31 6.73 -18.85
C GLN A 9 -4.40 7.95 -18.79
N SER A 10 -3.77 8.35 -19.90
CA SER A 10 -2.94 9.57 -19.93
C SER A 10 -3.79 10.81 -19.64
N ALA A 11 -4.93 10.95 -20.32
CA ALA A 11 -5.85 12.07 -20.08
C ALA A 11 -6.34 12.09 -18.61
N PHE A 12 -6.67 10.93 -18.05
CA PHE A 12 -7.04 10.83 -16.63
C PHE A 12 -5.89 11.24 -15.69
N ASN A 13 -4.70 10.66 -15.89
CA ASN A 13 -3.56 10.85 -15.01
C ASN A 13 -3.02 12.28 -15.04
N PHE A 14 -3.03 12.95 -16.19
CA PHE A 14 -2.42 14.27 -16.35
C PHE A 14 -3.42 15.42 -16.30
N GLU A 15 -4.69 15.20 -16.64
CA GLU A 15 -5.62 16.31 -16.87
C GLU A 15 -6.88 16.21 -16.00
N HIS A 16 -7.52 15.03 -15.95
CA HIS A 16 -8.89 14.92 -15.42
C HIS A 16 -9.02 14.43 -13.98
N SER A 17 -8.00 13.78 -13.41
CA SER A 17 -8.11 13.32 -12.02
C SER A 17 -8.15 14.48 -11.01
N SER A 18 -9.06 14.37 -10.04
CA SER A 18 -9.27 15.38 -9.00
C SER A 18 -8.21 15.30 -7.92
N VAL A 19 -7.41 16.35 -7.79
CA VAL A 19 -6.34 16.45 -6.78
C VAL A 19 -6.91 16.38 -5.37
N GLU A 20 -8.00 17.09 -5.09
CA GLU A 20 -8.65 17.07 -3.77
C GLU A 20 -9.09 15.64 -3.39
N PHE A 21 -9.75 14.96 -4.33
CA PHE A 21 -10.18 13.58 -4.13
C PHE A 21 -8.99 12.66 -3.85
N LEU A 22 -7.93 12.76 -4.65
CA LEU A 22 -6.73 11.94 -4.49
C LEU A 22 -6.00 12.21 -3.16
N LEU A 23 -5.93 13.47 -2.71
CA LEU A 23 -5.36 13.84 -1.42
C LEU A 23 -6.15 13.22 -0.26
N ARG A 24 -7.48 13.28 -0.32
CA ARG A 24 -8.35 12.63 0.68
C ARG A 24 -8.14 11.12 0.67
N GLN A 25 -8.17 10.48 -0.50
CA GLN A 25 -7.93 9.04 -0.65
C GLN A 25 -6.60 8.61 -0.04
N PHE A 26 -5.52 9.36 -0.29
CA PHE A 26 -4.21 9.06 0.30
C PHE A 26 -4.27 9.04 1.83
N ASN A 27 -4.89 10.07 2.43
CA ASN A 27 -5.00 10.18 3.88
C ASN A 27 -5.92 9.10 4.48
N ASP A 28 -7.02 8.79 3.80
CA ASP A 28 -7.97 7.76 4.22
C ASP A 28 -7.32 6.38 4.18
N TYR A 29 -6.57 6.05 3.12
CA TYR A 29 -5.85 4.78 3.04
C TYR A 29 -4.73 4.67 4.07
N GLU A 30 -4.00 5.76 4.36
CA GLU A 30 -2.98 5.77 5.41
C GLU A 30 -3.63 5.54 6.79
N ALA A 31 -4.74 6.20 7.08
CA ALA A 31 -5.48 6.01 8.33
C ALA A 31 -6.04 4.58 8.44
N GLN A 32 -6.62 4.06 7.35
CA GLN A 32 -7.17 2.70 7.29
C GLN A 32 -6.09 1.65 7.54
N ALA A 33 -4.90 1.79 6.93
CA ALA A 33 -3.78 0.89 7.17
C ALA A 33 -3.38 0.87 8.64
N LYS A 34 -3.28 2.04 9.29
CA LYS A 34 -2.97 2.15 10.72
C LYS A 34 -4.03 1.48 11.59
N ALA A 35 -5.32 1.72 11.31
CA ALA A 35 -6.42 1.10 12.05
C ALA A 35 -6.43 -0.44 11.89
N LEU A 36 -6.18 -0.94 10.68
CA LEU A 36 -6.11 -2.38 10.42
C LEU A 36 -4.92 -3.04 11.12
N MET A 37 -3.77 -2.37 11.21
CA MET A 37 -2.63 -2.87 11.97
C MET A 37 -2.94 -2.97 13.48
N GLN A 38 -3.69 -2.02 14.04
CA GLN A 38 -4.15 -2.09 15.44
C GLN A 38 -5.11 -3.25 15.67
N ALA A 39 -5.90 -3.62 14.67
CA ALA A 39 -6.77 -4.79 14.69
C ALA A 39 -6.04 -6.11 14.33
N GLU A 40 -4.71 -6.11 14.22
CA GLU A 40 -3.88 -7.25 13.82
C GLU A 40 -4.16 -7.82 12.42
N LEU A 41 -4.77 -7.02 11.53
CA LEU A 41 -5.13 -7.40 10.16
C LEU A 41 -4.05 -6.93 9.16
N ALA A 42 -2.86 -7.55 9.23
CA ALA A 42 -1.69 -7.11 8.47
C ALA A 42 -1.85 -7.20 6.93
N LEU A 43 -2.50 -8.25 6.41
CA LEU A 43 -2.68 -8.40 4.96
C LEU A 43 -3.64 -7.34 4.38
N PRO A 44 -4.83 -7.08 4.96
CA PRO A 44 -5.64 -5.93 4.56
C PRO A 44 -4.93 -4.58 4.73
N ALA A 45 -4.11 -4.41 5.78
CA ALA A 45 -3.33 -3.18 5.95
C ALA A 45 -2.33 -2.97 4.79
N TYR A 46 -1.74 -4.05 4.27
CA TYR A 46 -0.85 -4.00 3.10
C TYR A 46 -1.58 -3.53 1.83
N GLU A 47 -2.82 -3.98 1.60
CA GLU A 47 -3.63 -3.50 0.47
C GLU A 47 -3.84 -1.98 0.52
N SER A 48 -4.04 -1.41 1.71
CA SER A 48 -4.11 0.05 1.88
C SER A 48 -2.78 0.75 1.58
N VAL A 49 -1.63 0.15 1.90
CA VAL A 49 -0.30 0.68 1.50
C VAL A 49 -0.16 0.75 -0.02
N LEU A 50 -0.59 -0.29 -0.73
CA LEU A 50 -0.56 -0.32 -2.20
C LEU A 50 -1.43 0.79 -2.78
N LYS A 51 -2.63 1.00 -2.22
CA LYS A 51 -3.52 2.09 -2.61
C LYS A 51 -2.93 3.46 -2.32
N CYS A 52 -2.23 3.66 -1.18
CA CYS A 52 -1.47 4.90 -0.93
C CYS A 52 -0.41 5.14 -2.00
N GLY A 53 0.39 4.11 -2.33
CA GLY A 53 1.45 4.20 -3.32
C GLY A 53 0.93 4.55 -4.71
N HIS A 54 -0.15 3.91 -5.15
CA HIS A 54 -0.79 4.22 -6.42
C HIS A 54 -1.40 5.64 -6.43
N THR A 55 -2.11 6.02 -5.36
CA THR A 55 -2.69 7.37 -5.23
C THR A 55 -1.62 8.46 -5.27
N PHE A 56 -0.47 8.22 -4.63
CA PHE A 56 0.69 9.11 -4.73
C PHE A 56 1.18 9.26 -6.17
N ASN A 57 1.28 8.17 -6.94
CA ASN A 57 1.70 8.25 -8.35
C ASN A 57 0.73 9.11 -9.19
N LEU A 58 -0.58 9.03 -8.92
CA LEU A 58 -1.57 9.86 -9.60
C LEU A 58 -1.44 11.34 -9.22
N LEU A 59 -1.28 11.64 -7.92
CA LEU A 59 -1.02 13.02 -7.45
C LEU A 59 0.24 13.59 -8.08
N ASP A 60 1.27 12.76 -8.21
CA ASP A 60 2.54 13.13 -8.80
C ASP A 60 2.43 13.41 -10.29
N ALA A 61 1.73 12.56 -11.05
CA ALA A 61 1.43 12.77 -12.46
C ALA A 61 0.61 14.04 -12.70
N ARG A 62 -0.32 14.38 -11.79
CA ARG A 62 -1.09 15.64 -11.83
C ARG A 62 -0.25 16.88 -11.56
N GLY A 63 1.01 16.73 -11.15
CA GLY A 63 1.87 17.86 -10.75
C GLY A 63 1.39 18.54 -9.47
N ALA A 64 0.58 17.85 -8.66
CA ALA A 64 0.01 18.39 -7.42
C ALA A 64 0.97 18.31 -6.23
N ILE A 65 2.10 17.63 -6.38
CA ILE A 65 3.11 17.42 -5.35
C ILE A 65 4.41 18.10 -5.78
N SER A 66 4.90 19.03 -4.98
CA SER A 66 6.21 19.66 -5.19
C SER A 66 7.37 18.69 -4.90
N VAL A 67 8.58 19.04 -5.35
CA VAL A 67 9.79 18.23 -5.12
C VAL A 67 10.04 17.97 -3.63
N THR A 68 9.79 18.98 -2.78
CA THR A 68 9.92 18.87 -1.33
C THR A 68 8.85 17.97 -0.72
N GLU A 69 7.59 18.11 -1.15
CA GLU A 69 6.48 17.27 -0.67
C GLU A 69 6.65 15.81 -1.10
N ARG A 70 7.20 15.56 -2.30
CA ARG A 70 7.42 14.20 -2.82
C ARG A 70 8.23 13.35 -1.85
N ALA A 71 9.32 13.89 -1.30
CA ALA A 71 10.14 13.19 -0.31
C ALA A 71 9.34 12.84 0.96
N ALA A 72 8.45 13.73 1.41
CA ALA A 72 7.61 13.51 2.57
C ALA A 72 6.56 12.39 2.33
N TYR A 73 5.88 12.40 1.18
CA TYR A 73 4.94 11.35 0.80
C TYR A 73 5.61 9.97 0.70
N ILE A 74 6.79 9.90 0.06
CA ILE A 74 7.59 8.67 0.00
C ILE A 74 7.99 8.20 1.41
N GLY A 75 8.35 9.13 2.30
CA GLY A 75 8.64 8.84 3.69
C GLY A 75 7.45 8.21 4.42
N ARG A 76 6.25 8.78 4.26
CA ARG A 76 5.00 8.26 4.83
C ARG A 76 4.70 6.84 4.34
N ILE A 77 4.70 6.61 3.03
CA ILE A 77 4.46 5.28 2.44
C ILE A 77 5.49 4.26 2.95
N ARG A 78 6.77 4.62 2.98
CA ARG A 78 7.85 3.75 3.44
C ARG A 78 7.68 3.36 4.92
N ASN A 79 7.31 4.32 5.77
CA ASN A 79 7.08 4.05 7.18
C ASN A 79 5.89 3.10 7.37
N LEU A 80 4.79 3.36 6.64
CA LEU A 80 3.61 2.50 6.67
C LEU A 80 3.93 1.07 6.21
N ALA A 81 4.68 0.91 5.13
CA ALA A 81 5.12 -0.41 4.65
C ALA A 81 5.98 -1.16 5.69
N ARG A 82 6.86 -0.46 6.41
CA ARG A 82 7.67 -1.04 7.49
C ARG A 82 6.82 -1.49 8.66
N GLU A 83 5.85 -0.68 9.08
CA GLU A 83 4.92 -1.04 10.15
C GLU A 83 4.07 -2.25 9.78
N VAL A 84 3.56 -2.30 8.55
CA VAL A 84 2.79 -3.45 8.04
C VAL A 84 3.66 -4.70 8.00
N ALA A 85 4.91 -4.61 7.57
CA ALA A 85 5.85 -5.74 7.59
C ALA A 85 6.09 -6.27 9.01
N ARG A 86 6.23 -5.37 10.01
CA ARG A 86 6.35 -5.77 11.42
C ARG A 86 5.06 -6.42 11.94
N SER A 87 3.90 -5.87 11.60
CA SER A 87 2.60 -6.43 11.97
C SER A 87 2.41 -7.83 11.37
N TYR A 88 2.79 -8.02 10.11
CA TYR A 88 2.77 -9.32 9.44
C TYR A 88 3.73 -10.31 10.12
N TYR A 89 4.98 -9.90 10.38
CA TYR A 89 5.94 -10.74 11.09
C TYR A 89 5.38 -11.21 12.45
N ALA A 90 4.84 -10.30 13.26
CA ALA A 90 4.24 -10.64 14.54
C ALA A 90 3.06 -11.60 14.38
N SER A 91 2.22 -11.44 13.35
CA SER A 91 1.16 -12.40 13.03
C SER A 91 1.72 -13.78 12.69
N ARG A 92 2.82 -13.86 11.92
CA ARG A 92 3.49 -15.13 11.63
C ARG A 92 4.11 -15.77 12.88
N GLU A 93 4.71 -14.97 13.75
CA GLU A 93 5.27 -15.40 15.02
C GLU A 93 4.20 -15.99 15.95
N ARG A 94 3.04 -15.32 16.09
CA ARG A 94 1.89 -15.85 16.87
C ARG A 94 1.39 -17.19 16.36
N LEU A 95 1.55 -17.46 15.07
CA LEU A 95 1.17 -18.73 14.44
C LEU A 95 2.29 -19.78 14.47
N GLY A 96 3.46 -19.48 15.04
CA GLY A 96 4.62 -20.39 15.05
C GLY A 96 5.31 -20.52 13.67
N PHE A 97 5.25 -19.48 12.85
CA PHE A 97 5.80 -19.43 11.48
C PHE A 97 5.44 -20.63 10.57
N PRO A 98 4.16 -20.90 10.29
CA PRO A 98 3.74 -22.15 9.64
C PRO A 98 4.23 -22.36 8.19
N MET A 99 4.90 -21.37 7.59
CA MET A 99 5.44 -21.41 6.22
C MET A 99 6.96 -21.48 6.19
N LEU A 100 7.65 -21.40 7.34
CA LEU A 100 9.11 -21.42 7.35
C LEU A 100 9.68 -22.82 7.08
N GLY A 101 8.85 -23.86 7.03
CA GLY A 101 9.29 -25.23 6.86
C GLY A 101 10.16 -25.65 8.05
N GLY A 102 9.68 -26.59 8.86
CA GLY A 102 10.65 -27.37 9.62
C GLY A 102 11.65 -27.95 8.64
N ALA A 103 12.92 -28.01 9.03
CA ALA A 103 13.88 -28.93 8.45
C ALA A 103 13.49 -30.40 8.74
N ASP A 104 12.21 -30.74 8.56
CA ASP A 104 11.62 -32.07 8.71
C ASP A 104 10.26 -32.10 8.00
N GLY A 105 10.24 -32.77 6.84
CA GLY A 105 9.03 -33.19 6.14
C GLY A 105 8.29 -34.31 6.86
N SER A 106 7.98 -34.13 8.15
CA SER A 106 7.25 -35.12 8.94
C SER A 106 6.28 -34.44 9.88
N LYS A 107 5.01 -34.78 9.71
CA LYS A 107 3.83 -34.47 10.54
C LYS A 107 3.07 -33.18 10.19
N ALA A 108 2.21 -33.30 9.18
CA ALA A 108 0.82 -32.89 9.34
C ALA A 108 -0.10 -33.69 8.40
N ALA A 109 -1.02 -34.44 9.02
CA ALA A 109 -2.23 -35.05 8.46
C ALA A 109 -2.12 -36.35 7.64
N ALA A 110 -2.12 -37.48 8.36
CA ALA A 110 -2.99 -38.64 8.11
C ALA A 110 -3.43 -39.23 9.46
#